data_AF-A0A7Y3V521-F1
#
_entry.id   AF-A0A7Y3V521-F1
#
_cell.length_a   1.000
_cell.length_b   1.000
_cell.length_c   1.000
_cell.angle_alpha   90.00
_cell.angle_beta   90.00
_cell.angle_gamma   90.00
#
_symmetry.space_group_name_H-M   'P 1'
#
loop_
_entity.id
_entity.type
_entity.pdbx_description
1 polymer ?
#
loop_
_entity_poly.entity_id
_entity_poly.type
_entity_poly.pdbx_seq_one_letter_code
_entity_poly.pdbx_strand_id
1 'polypeptide(L)'
;MDREEKRQTIRMLLLGGIVIVFIITLFGYRVLHNKSYKNEAVERGESIYLNGKEYCYGSPDEKYTISNILICKTDNGKKIYEIKEYTNYEYIAVYSVWDGTIYKRVEN
;
A
#
# COMPACT_ATOMS: atom_id res chain seq x y z
N MET A 1 42.24 -3.32 28.53
CA MET A 1 41.57 -2.64 27.41
C MET A 1 42.23 -1.30 27.20
N ASP A 2 43.03 -1.22 26.14
CA ASP A 2 43.85 -0.06 25.82
C ASP A 2 43.00 1.16 25.42
N ARG A 3 43.53 2.38 25.56
CA ARG A 3 42.78 3.63 25.27
C ARG A 3 42.35 3.69 23.80
N GLU A 4 43.13 3.09 22.91
CA GLU A 4 42.85 3.04 21.49
C GLU A 4 41.70 2.05 21.17
N GLU A 5 41.70 0.88 21.82
CA GLU A 5 40.59 -0.08 21.74
C GLU A 5 39.27 0.55 22.20
N LYS A 6 39.26 1.27 23.33
CA LYS A 6 38.05 1.96 23.83
C LYS A 6 37.51 2.96 22.81
N ARG A 7 38.39 3.74 22.17
CA ARG A 7 38.01 4.72 21.15
C ARG A 7 37.45 4.04 19.91
N GLN A 8 38.01 2.91 19.50
CA GLN A 8 37.49 2.11 18.39
C GLN A 8 36.12 1.49 18.72
N THR A 9 35.94 0.92 19.92
CA THR A 9 34.65 0.38 20.36
C THR A 9 33.56 1.45 20.41
N ILE A 10 33.85 2.64 20.94
CA ILE A 10 32.90 3.77 20.98
C ILE A 10 32.53 4.21 19.56
N ARG A 11 33.50 4.32 18.63
CA ARG A 11 33.23 4.65 17.23
C ARG A 11 32.35 3.61 16.54
N MET A 12 32.60 2.33 16.77
CA MET A 12 31.78 1.24 16.22
C MET A 12 30.34 1.29 16.77
N LEU A 13 30.16 1.55 18.07
CA LEU A 13 28.83 1.69 18.66
C LEU A 13 28.07 2.91 18.11
N LEU A 14 28.74 4.05 17.92
CA LEU A 14 28.14 5.23 17.31
C LEU A 14 27.74 4.99 15.84
N LEU A 15 28.62 4.41 15.03
CA LEU A 15 28.32 4.05 13.65
C LEU A 15 27.18 3.03 13.57
N GLY A 16 27.20 2.00 14.42
CA GLY A 16 26.12 1.01 14.51
C GLY A 16 24.79 1.64 14.88
N GLY A 17 24.79 2.55 15.88
CA GLY A 17 23.60 3.30 16.27
C GLY A 17 23.00 4.12 15.13
N ILE A 18 23.85 4.84 14.38
CA ILE A 18 23.42 5.61 13.21
C ILE A 18 22.77 4.70 12.15
N VAL A 19 23.39 3.56 11.84
CA VAL A 19 22.84 2.59 10.86
C VAL A 19 21.49 2.04 11.32
N ILE A 20 21.33 1.69 12.60
CA ILE A 20 20.07 1.21 13.16
C ILE A 20 18.97 2.28 13.03
N VAL A 21 19.28 3.53 13.39
CA VAL A 21 18.33 4.65 13.25
C VAL A 21 17.90 4.83 11.79
N PHE A 22 18.83 4.76 10.84
CA PHE A 22 18.50 4.81 9.42
C PHE A 22 17.59 3.66 8.99
N ILE A 23 17.87 2.41 9.40
CA ILE A 23 17.03 1.25 9.07
C ILE A 23 15.61 1.43 9.59
N ILE A 24 15.45 1.82 10.87
CA ILE A 24 14.13 2.02 11.49
C ILE A 24 13.38 3.14 10.77
N THR A 25 14.06 4.23 10.42
CA THR A 25 13.44 5.38 9.74
C THR A 25 12.99 5.01 8.33
N LEU A 26 13.84 4.34 7.55
CA LEU A 26 13.51 3.87 6.20
C LEU A 26 12.39 2.84 6.19
N PHE A 27 12.40 1.91 7.15
CA PHE A 27 11.34 0.92 7.30
C PHE A 27 10.01 1.58 7.70
N GLY A 28 10.03 2.46 8.71
CA GLY A 28 8.85 3.22 9.13
C GLY A 28 8.27 4.06 8.00
N TYR A 29 9.12 4.75 7.24
CA TYR A 29 8.71 5.49 6.04
C TYR A 29 8.04 4.56 5.02
N ARG A 30 8.65 3.40 4.73
CA ARG A 30 8.09 2.43 3.79
C ARG A 30 6.71 1.93 4.23
N VAL A 31 6.52 1.63 5.52
CA VAL A 31 5.23 1.19 6.06
C VAL A 31 4.19 2.32 6.02
N LEU A 32 4.56 3.53 6.42
CA LEU A 32 3.66 4.68 6.49
C LEU A 32 3.16 5.13 5.10
N HIS A 33 4.02 5.04 4.08
CA HIS A 33 3.67 5.47 2.73
C HIS A 33 3.12 4.36 1.83
N ASN A 34 3.20 3.10 2.26
CA ASN A 34 2.61 2.00 1.52
C ASN A 34 1.10 1.95 1.78
N LYS A 35 0.32 2.34 0.77
CA LYS A 35 -1.15 2.32 0.80
C LYS A 35 -1.69 0.94 1.19
N SER A 36 -1.01 -0.15 0.84
CA SER A 36 -1.44 -1.52 1.16
C SER A 36 -1.55 -1.85 2.65
N TYR A 37 -0.84 -1.14 3.54
CA TYR A 37 -0.96 -1.41 4.98
C TYR A 37 -2.09 -0.65 5.66
N LYS A 38 -2.62 0.40 5.01
CA LYS A 38 -3.68 1.25 5.58
C LYS A 38 -5.07 0.88 5.11
N ASN A 39 -5.16 0.02 4.09
CA ASN A 39 -6.42 -0.33 3.46
C ASN A 39 -6.70 -1.82 3.67
N GLU A 40 -7.97 -2.10 3.97
CA GLU A 40 -8.55 -3.43 4.05
C GLU A 40 -9.60 -3.55 2.94
N ALA A 41 -9.64 -4.69 2.27
CA ALA A 41 -10.73 -5.01 1.36
C ALA A 41 -11.29 -6.40 1.63
N VAL A 42 -12.62 -6.49 1.60
CA VAL A 42 -13.38 -7.74 1.77
C VAL A 42 -14.32 -7.89 0.59
N GLU A 43 -14.34 -9.08 0.01
CA GLU A 43 -15.28 -9.42 -1.05
C GLU A 43 -16.57 -9.99 -0.46
N ARG A 44 -17.73 -9.47 -0.90
CA ARG A 44 -19.04 -9.98 -0.48
C ARG A 44 -19.96 -10.08 -1.68
N GLY A 45 -20.17 -11.31 -2.15
CA GLY A 45 -20.93 -11.56 -3.37
C GLY A 45 -20.25 -10.89 -4.57
N GLU A 46 -20.98 -10.04 -5.28
CA GLU A 46 -20.44 -9.30 -6.43
C GLU A 46 -19.80 -7.96 -6.04
N SER A 47 -19.96 -7.52 -4.79
CA SER A 47 -19.45 -6.24 -4.28
C SER A 47 -18.11 -6.38 -3.59
N ILE A 48 -17.32 -5.31 -3.62
CA ILE A 48 -16.06 -5.18 -2.89
C ILE A 48 -16.20 -4.07 -1.87
N TYR A 49 -15.88 -4.37 -0.61
CA TYR A 49 -15.88 -3.40 0.47
C TYR A 49 -14.45 -2.97 0.74
N LEU A 50 -14.07 -1.75 0.34
CA LEU A 50 -12.76 -1.16 0.61
C LEU A 50 -12.90 -0.19 1.78
N ASN A 51 -12.25 -0.50 2.91
CA ASN A 51 -12.39 0.22 4.19
C ASN A 51 -13.85 0.46 4.60
N GLY A 52 -14.72 -0.54 4.38
CA GLY A 52 -16.14 -0.46 4.68
C GLY A 52 -16.99 0.32 3.66
N LYS A 53 -16.40 0.93 2.64
CA LYS A 53 -17.14 1.55 1.52
C LYS A 53 -17.41 0.51 0.45
N GLU A 54 -18.64 0.44 -0.02
CA GLU A 54 -19.06 -0.52 -1.04
C GLU A 54 -18.67 -0.05 -2.45
N TYR A 55 -18.25 -1.02 -3.27
CA TYR A 55 -17.91 -0.86 -4.66
C TYR A 55 -18.59 -1.96 -5.47
N CYS A 56 -19.27 -1.57 -6.54
CA CYS A 56 -19.95 -2.49 -7.47
C CYS A 56 -19.35 -2.35 -8.86
N TYR A 57 -19.63 -3.33 -9.74
CA TYR A 57 -19.22 -3.24 -11.13
C TYR A 57 -19.68 -1.91 -11.75
N GLY A 58 -18.73 -1.18 -12.32
CA GLY A 58 -18.99 0.12 -12.91
C GLY A 58 -17.73 0.69 -13.54
N SER A 59 -17.76 0.88 -14.85
CA SER A 59 -16.68 1.54 -15.58
C SER A 59 -16.94 3.03 -15.66
N PRO A 60 -15.90 3.88 -15.55
CA PRO A 60 -16.03 5.29 -15.91
C PRO A 60 -16.32 5.44 -17.41
N ASP A 61 -17.04 6.50 -17.77
CA ASP A 61 -17.35 6.87 -19.16
C ASP A 61 -16.12 7.45 -19.89
N GLU A 62 -15.21 8.05 -19.13
CA GLU A 62 -13.98 8.66 -19.64
C GLU A 62 -12.82 7.65 -19.71
N LYS A 63 -11.82 7.97 -20.53
CA LYS A 63 -10.59 7.18 -20.59
C LYS A 63 -9.84 7.27 -19.26
N TYR A 64 -9.34 6.13 -18.81
CA TYR A 64 -8.63 6.03 -17.54
C TYR A 64 -7.32 5.25 -17.68
N THR A 65 -6.42 5.48 -16.75
CA THR A 65 -5.12 4.82 -16.66
C THR A 65 -4.99 4.14 -15.31
N ILE A 66 -4.87 2.82 -15.33
CA ILE A 66 -4.57 2.04 -14.12
C ILE A 66 -3.12 2.31 -13.72
N SER A 67 -2.91 2.71 -12.47
CA SER A 67 -1.59 2.94 -11.92
C SER A 67 -0.94 1.64 -11.45
N ASN A 68 0.38 1.65 -11.28
CA ASN A 68 1.12 0.54 -10.66
C ASN A 68 1.05 0.57 -9.11
N ILE A 69 0.15 1.39 -8.54
CA ILE A 69 0.02 1.55 -7.10
C ILE A 69 -1.01 0.56 -6.58
N LEU A 70 -0.52 -0.46 -5.87
CA LEU A 70 -1.37 -1.43 -5.18
C LEU A 70 -1.99 -0.77 -3.93
N ILE A 71 -3.32 -0.66 -3.92
CA ILE A 71 -4.08 -0.13 -2.79
C ILE A 71 -4.16 -1.16 -1.66
N CYS A 72 -4.53 -2.41 -1.97
CA CYS A 72 -4.55 -3.55 -1.04
C CYS A 72 -4.86 -4.85 -1.80
N LYS A 73 -4.99 -5.95 -1.06
CA LYS A 73 -5.54 -7.22 -1.55
C LYS A 73 -6.82 -7.54 -0.81
N THR A 74 -7.79 -8.12 -1.50
CA THR A 74 -8.97 -8.68 -0.84
C THR A 74 -8.59 -9.91 -0.03
N ASP A 75 -9.48 -10.32 0.87
CA ASP A 75 -9.45 -11.60 1.58
C ASP A 75 -9.34 -12.81 0.64
N ASN A 76 -9.96 -12.75 -0.53
CA ASN A 76 -9.83 -13.77 -1.59
C ASN A 76 -8.58 -13.61 -2.48
N GLY A 77 -7.71 -12.64 -2.19
CA GLY A 77 -6.43 -12.45 -2.87
C GLY A 77 -6.48 -11.66 -4.18
N LYS A 78 -7.63 -11.06 -4.55
CA LYS A 78 -7.71 -10.12 -5.68
C LYS A 78 -6.92 -8.86 -5.34
N LYS A 79 -6.22 -8.29 -6.32
CA LYS A 79 -5.41 -7.09 -6.13
C LYS A 79 -6.20 -5.86 -6.53
N ILE A 80 -6.20 -4.83 -5.68
CA ILE A 80 -6.89 -3.57 -5.95
C ILE A 80 -5.83 -2.51 -6.27
N TYR A 81 -5.97 -1.84 -7.41
CA TYR A 81 -5.07 -0.81 -7.90
C TYR A 81 -5.77 0.53 -8.03
N GLU A 82 -5.00 1.59 -7.83
CA GLU A 82 -5.46 2.97 -8.02
C GLU A 82 -5.58 3.32 -9.51
N ILE A 83 -6.63 4.05 -9.85
CA ILE A 83 -6.81 4.66 -11.17
C ILE A 83 -6.37 6.11 -11.08
N LYS A 84 -5.46 6.54 -11.97
CA LYS A 84 -4.74 7.82 -11.84
C LYS A 84 -5.67 9.03 -11.81
N GLU A 85 -6.70 9.00 -12.63
CA GLU A 85 -7.66 10.09 -12.80
C GLU A 85 -8.64 10.19 -11.61
N TYR A 86 -8.79 9.11 -10.82
CA TYR A 86 -9.73 9.02 -9.69
C TYR A 86 -9.00 8.79 -8.36
N THR A 87 -8.18 9.76 -7.95
CA THR A 87 -7.38 9.69 -6.70
C THR A 87 -8.23 9.67 -5.42
N ASN A 88 -9.51 10.05 -5.51
CA ASN A 88 -10.51 9.98 -4.44
C ASN A 88 -11.09 8.57 -4.22
N TYR A 89 -10.56 7.56 -4.92
CA TYR A 89 -11.09 6.19 -4.97
C TYR A 89 -12.57 6.15 -5.32
N GLU A 90 -13.03 6.99 -6.24
CA GLU A 90 -14.37 6.84 -6.82
C GLU A 90 -14.44 5.57 -7.66
N TYR A 91 -13.39 5.28 -8.42
CA TYR A 91 -13.22 4.03 -9.14
C TYR A 91 -11.96 3.31 -8.68
N ILE A 92 -12.02 1.98 -8.67
CA ILE A 92 -10.89 1.11 -8.36
C ILE A 92 -10.77 0.02 -9.42
N ALA A 93 -9.54 -0.37 -9.72
CA ALA A 93 -9.27 -1.47 -10.63
C ALA A 93 -8.96 -2.74 -9.82
N VAL A 94 -9.73 -3.79 -10.05
CA VAL A 94 -9.63 -5.04 -9.30
C VAL A 94 -9.17 -6.13 -10.25
N TYR A 95 -8.05 -6.75 -9.94
CA TYR A 95 -7.47 -7.82 -10.72
C TYR A 95 -7.59 -9.17 -10.01
N SER A 96 -8.28 -10.09 -10.69
CA SER A 96 -8.04 -11.51 -10.52
C SER A 96 -6.80 -11.91 -11.33
N VAL A 97 -6.29 -13.13 -11.15
CA VAL A 97 -4.99 -13.58 -11.68
C VAL A 97 -4.75 -13.25 -13.16
N TRP A 98 -5.81 -13.27 -13.98
CA TRP A 98 -5.74 -13.06 -15.42
C TRP A 98 -6.55 -11.86 -15.93
N ASP A 99 -7.57 -11.43 -15.18
CA ASP A 99 -8.53 -10.42 -15.65
C ASP A 99 -8.70 -9.26 -14.65
N GLY A 100 -8.73 -8.05 -15.20
CA GLY A 100 -9.00 -6.81 -14.48
C GLY A 100 -10.43 -6.32 -14.73
N THR A 101 -11.08 -5.84 -13.69
CA THR A 101 -12.43 -5.29 -13.74
C THR A 101 -12.48 -3.98 -12.97
N ILE A 102 -13.24 -3.01 -13.47
CA ILE A 102 -13.39 -1.71 -12.82
C ILE A 102 -14.64 -1.73 -11.95
N TYR A 103 -14.49 -1.21 -10.75
CA TYR A 103 -15.56 -1.04 -9.79
C TYR A 103 -15.72 0.42 -9.43
N LYS A 104 -16.98 0.86 -9.29
CA LYS A 104 -17.39 2.19 -8.88
C LYS A 104 -17.87 2.17 -7.44
N ARG A 105 -17.48 3.17 -6.66
CA ARG A 105 -17.99 3.39 -5.31
C ARG A 105 -19.49 3.63 -5.34
N VAL A 106 -20.23 2.91 -4.51
CA VAL A 106 -21.65 3.19 -4.27
C VAL A 106 -21.75 4.41 -3.36
N GLU A 107 -22.45 5.45 -3.80
CA GLU A 107 -22.81 6.57 -2.94
C GLU A 107 -23.99 6.14 -2.06
N ASN A 108 -23.77 6.14 -0.75
CA ASN A 108 -24.83 5.98 0.26
C ASN A 108 -25.47 7.32 0.59
#